data_AF-A0A353VL51-F1
#
_entry.id   AF-A0A353VL51-F1
#
_cell.length_a   1.000
_cell.length_b   1.000
_cell.length_c   1.000
_cell.angle_alpha   90.00
_cell.angle_beta   90.00
_cell.angle_gamma   90.00
#
_symmetry.space_group_name_H-M   'P 1'
#
loop_
_entity.id
_entity.type
_entity.pdbx_description
1 polymer ?
#
loop_
_entity_poly.entity_id
_entity_poly.type
_entity_poly.pdbx_seq_one_letter_code
_entity_poly.pdbx_strand_id
1 'polypeptide(L)'
;MAGCTDSRRSKTADLLNIKEEKVSKYLDSLQLYEDVDLSKEQGLSEHLKKFNNQLDTADIYRLEDFQMSLRLLRKANERINGTIEEGTLTKKQLSSLEKDIRNGFFSEEEYEEYAAIEDSAAVMFISSASELLGLYQRNISTLETTKPIADSLVGSLVRRGYR
;
A
#
# COMPACT_ATOMS: atom_id res chain seq x y z
N MET A 1 5.58 36.11 -32.66
CA MET A 1 4.52 35.56 -31.77
C MET A 1 5.09 34.35 -31.00
N ALA A 2 6.03 34.56 -30.08
CA ALA A 2 6.77 33.47 -29.41
C ALA A 2 6.48 33.31 -27.91
N GLY A 3 5.63 34.15 -27.31
CA GLY A 3 5.45 34.20 -25.85
C GLY A 3 4.35 33.29 -25.25
N CYS A 4 3.49 32.68 -26.07
CA CYS A 4 2.32 31.95 -25.56
C CYS A 4 2.60 30.45 -25.33
N THR A 5 3.46 29.85 -26.18
CA THR A 5 3.83 28.43 -26.15
C THR A 5 4.75 28.09 -24.98
N ASP A 6 5.70 28.98 -24.64
CA ASP A 6 6.60 28.79 -23.49
C ASP A 6 5.86 28.85 -22.14
N SER A 7 4.82 29.70 -22.04
CA SER A 7 4.02 29.82 -20.82
C SER A 7 3.18 28.58 -20.53
N ARG A 8 2.65 27.92 -21.57
CA ARG A 8 1.86 26.69 -21.38
C ARG A 8 2.75 25.50 -21.03
N ARG A 9 3.86 25.31 -21.77
CA ARG A 9 4.83 24.24 -21.49
C ARG A 9 5.34 24.29 -20.04
N SER A 10 5.66 25.48 -19.54
CA SER A 10 6.08 25.68 -18.16
C SER A 10 5.00 25.25 -17.15
N LYS A 11 3.75 25.71 -17.32
CA LYS A 11 2.65 25.37 -16.39
C LYS A 11 2.37 23.88 -16.35
N THR A 12 2.46 23.20 -17.48
CA THR A 12 2.14 21.77 -17.54
C THR A 12 3.30 20.91 -17.02
N ALA A 13 4.56 21.35 -17.19
CA ALA A 13 5.70 20.76 -16.49
C ALA A 13 5.57 20.88 -14.96
N ASP A 14 5.11 22.04 -14.46
CA ASP A 14 4.86 22.24 -13.03
C ASP A 14 3.79 21.28 -12.49
N LEU A 15 2.72 21.03 -13.26
CA LEU A 15 1.68 20.06 -12.90
C LEU A 15 2.18 18.62 -12.85
N LEU A 16 3.10 18.24 -13.75
CA LEU A 16 3.74 16.92 -13.74
C LEU A 16 4.62 16.75 -12.51
N ASN A 17 5.40 17.78 -12.16
CA ASN A 17 6.23 17.75 -10.95
C ASN A 17 5.37 17.56 -9.68
N ILE A 18 4.24 18.27 -9.55
CA ILE A 18 3.30 18.09 -8.43
C ILE A 18 2.78 16.63 -8.36
N LYS A 19 2.53 15.99 -9.51
CA LYS A 19 2.07 14.61 -9.56
C LYS A 19 3.19 13.64 -9.20
N GLU A 20 4.40 13.87 -9.69
CA GLU A 20 5.58 13.08 -9.32
C GLU A 20 5.83 13.13 -7.81
N GLU A 21 5.69 14.30 -7.19
CA GLU A 21 5.79 14.48 -5.74
C GLU A 21 4.73 13.65 -5.00
N LYS A 22 3.47 13.66 -5.47
CA LYS A 22 2.40 12.84 -4.90
C LYS A 22 2.68 11.35 -5.05
N VAL A 23 3.06 10.89 -6.25
CA VAL A 23 3.44 9.49 -6.50
C VAL A 23 4.57 9.08 -5.57
N SER A 24 5.60 9.92 -5.42
CA SER A 24 6.72 9.69 -4.51
C SER A 24 6.27 9.53 -3.06
N LYS A 25 5.41 10.42 -2.57
CA LYS A 25 4.89 10.32 -1.19
C LYS A 25 4.15 9.00 -0.93
N TYR A 26 3.36 8.53 -1.88
CA TYR A 26 2.65 7.25 -1.76
C TYR A 26 3.59 6.05 -1.88
N LEU A 27 4.59 6.09 -2.76
CA LEU A 27 5.65 5.09 -2.84
C LEU A 27 6.42 4.96 -1.53
N ASP A 28 6.90 6.08 -1.00
CA ASP A 28 7.62 6.11 0.28
C ASP A 28 6.75 5.52 1.40
N SER A 29 5.45 5.82 1.39
CA SER A 29 4.51 5.27 2.37
C SER A 29 4.33 3.76 2.22
N LEU A 30 4.26 3.23 1.00
CA LEU A 30 4.11 1.78 0.75
C LEU A 30 5.37 1.01 1.14
N GLN A 31 6.56 1.55 0.85
CA GLN A 31 7.85 0.94 1.20
C GLN A 31 8.05 0.76 2.70
N LEU A 32 7.46 1.63 3.53
CA LEU A 32 7.46 1.45 4.99
C LEU A 32 6.75 0.15 5.45
N TYR A 33 5.82 -0.35 4.64
CA TYR A 33 5.00 -1.52 4.99
C TYR A 33 5.46 -2.81 4.30
N GLU A 34 6.24 -2.72 3.22
CA GLU A 34 6.83 -3.86 2.49
C GLU A 34 7.61 -4.80 3.42
N ASP A 35 8.32 -4.26 4.40
CA ASP A 35 9.20 -5.01 5.31
C ASP A 35 8.49 -5.60 6.55
N VAL A 36 7.17 -5.49 6.66
CA VAL A 36 6.47 -5.98 7.85
C VAL A 36 6.45 -7.52 7.87
N ASP A 37 7.28 -8.09 8.74
CA ASP A 37 7.33 -9.52 9.00
C ASP A 37 6.13 -10.00 9.84
N LEU A 38 5.20 -10.71 9.19
CA LEU A 38 4.01 -11.31 9.81
C LEU A 38 4.19 -12.81 10.19
N SER A 39 5.43 -13.32 10.19
CA SER A 39 5.73 -14.73 10.45
C SER A 39 5.49 -15.12 11.92
N LYS A 40 5.81 -14.22 12.86
CA LYS A 40 5.64 -14.43 14.30
C LYS A 40 4.17 -14.60 14.66
N GLU A 41 3.31 -13.77 14.07
CA GLU A 41 1.87 -13.80 14.25
C GLU A 41 1.24 -15.03 13.59
N GLN A 42 1.90 -15.61 12.58
CA GLN A 42 1.50 -16.91 12.05
C GLN A 42 1.67 -18.04 13.06
N GLY A 43 2.83 -18.08 13.73
CA GLY A 43 3.11 -19.08 14.75
C GLY A 43 2.09 -19.04 15.90
N LEU A 44 1.63 -17.83 16.25
CA LEU A 44 0.55 -17.63 17.21
C LEU A 44 -0.80 -18.19 16.71
N SER A 45 -1.16 -17.87 15.46
CA SER A 45 -2.38 -18.37 14.81
C SER A 45 -2.42 -19.90 14.74
N GLU A 46 -1.31 -20.53 14.41
CA GLU A 46 -1.19 -21.99 14.29
C GLU A 46 -1.28 -22.69 15.65
N HIS A 47 -0.68 -22.12 16.70
CA HIS A 47 -0.85 -22.62 18.06
C HIS A 47 -2.31 -22.59 18.49
N LEU A 48 -2.99 -21.47 18.24
CA LEU A 48 -4.38 -21.26 18.64
C LEU A 48 -5.36 -22.23 17.97
N LYS A 49 -5.13 -22.63 16.71
CA LYS A 49 -5.94 -23.65 16.03
C LYS A 49 -5.93 -25.01 16.74
N LYS A 50 -4.85 -25.37 17.44
CA LYS A 50 -4.74 -26.64 18.18
C LYS A 50 -5.67 -26.71 19.39
N PHE A 51 -6.05 -25.55 19.93
CA PHE A 51 -6.86 -25.45 21.15
C PHE A 51 -8.32 -25.09 20.88
N ASN A 52 -8.75 -25.07 19.62
CA ASN A 52 -10.07 -24.54 19.23
C ASN A 52 -11.25 -25.21 19.97
N ASN A 53 -11.12 -26.51 20.30
CA ASN A 53 -12.15 -27.27 21.02
C ASN A 53 -12.22 -26.98 22.53
N GLN A 54 -11.34 -26.12 23.06
CA GLN A 54 -11.18 -25.81 24.48
C GLN A 54 -11.50 -24.34 24.79
N LEU A 55 -11.89 -23.58 23.76
CA LEU A 55 -12.25 -22.17 23.85
C LEU A 55 -13.75 -22.02 24.07
N ASP A 56 -14.13 -20.98 24.81
CA ASP A 56 -15.52 -20.56 24.84
C ASP A 56 -15.89 -19.77 23.57
N THR A 57 -17.17 -19.52 23.39
CA THR A 57 -17.68 -18.84 22.19
C THR A 57 -17.11 -17.43 22.01
N ALA A 58 -16.84 -16.69 23.09
CA ALA A 58 -16.32 -15.32 23.00
C ALA A 58 -14.84 -15.32 22.56
N ASP A 59 -14.06 -16.27 23.06
CA ASP A 59 -12.66 -16.45 22.69
C ASP A 59 -12.51 -16.97 21.25
N ILE A 60 -13.46 -17.77 20.76
CA ILE A 60 -13.53 -18.18 19.34
C ILE A 60 -13.67 -16.95 18.43
N TYR A 61 -14.63 -16.07 18.70
CA TYR A 61 -14.82 -14.87 17.85
C TYR A 61 -13.59 -13.96 17.80
N ARG A 62 -12.94 -13.74 18.94
CA ARG A 62 -11.73 -12.92 19.02
C ARG A 62 -10.56 -13.52 18.23
N LEU A 63 -10.48 -14.85 18.20
CA LEU A 63 -9.46 -15.60 17.47
C LEU A 63 -9.74 -15.57 15.96
N GLU A 64 -11.00 -15.64 15.56
CA GLU A 64 -11.42 -15.42 14.18
C GLU A 64 -11.06 -14.02 13.70
N ASP A 65 -11.30 -12.98 14.51
CA ASP A 65 -10.91 -11.59 14.20
C ASP A 65 -9.39 -11.43 14.03
N PHE A 66 -8.60 -12.03 14.93
CA PHE A 66 -7.15 -12.07 14.82
C PHE A 66 -6.70 -12.75 13.51
N GLN A 67 -7.25 -13.93 13.21
CA GLN A 67 -6.91 -14.70 12.00
C GLN A 67 -7.33 -13.98 10.72
N MET A 68 -8.49 -13.33 10.73
CA MET A 68 -8.98 -12.53 9.62
C MET A 68 -8.05 -11.35 9.35
N SER A 69 -7.68 -10.61 10.40
CA SER A 69 -6.78 -9.45 10.30
C SER A 69 -5.41 -9.84 9.74
N LEU A 70 -4.83 -10.93 10.23
CA LEU A 70 -3.58 -11.49 9.72
C LEU A 70 -3.66 -11.86 8.23
N ARG A 71 -4.76 -12.50 7.82
CA ARG A 71 -4.98 -12.88 6.41
C ARG A 71 -5.12 -11.67 5.51
N LEU A 72 -5.84 -10.63 5.95
CA LEU A 72 -6.02 -9.40 5.19
C LEU A 72 -4.72 -8.60 5.08
N LEU A 73 -3.91 -8.55 6.14
CA LEU A 73 -2.60 -7.90 6.11
C LEU A 73 -1.64 -8.60 5.15
N ARG A 74 -1.64 -9.93 5.09
CA ARG A 74 -0.83 -10.65 4.09
C ARG A 74 -1.22 -10.31 2.66
N LYS A 75 -2.51 -10.33 2.37
CA LYS A 75 -3.01 -9.95 1.05
C LYS A 75 -2.66 -8.50 0.71
N ALA A 76 -2.67 -7.61 1.69
CA ALA A 76 -2.21 -6.24 1.49
C ALA A 76 -0.71 -6.23 1.18
N ASN A 77 0.11 -6.95 1.95
CA ASN A 77 1.56 -7.02 1.76
C ASN A 77 1.97 -7.63 0.40
N GLU A 78 1.31 -8.70 -0.02
CA GLU A 78 1.48 -9.30 -1.35
C GLU A 78 1.19 -8.32 -2.49
N ARG A 79 0.23 -7.40 -2.28
CA ARG A 79 -0.13 -6.38 -3.28
C ARG A 79 0.77 -5.14 -3.24
N ILE A 80 1.37 -4.83 -2.08
CA ILE A 80 2.25 -3.68 -1.91
C ILE A 80 3.41 -3.72 -2.90
N ASN A 81 4.05 -4.88 -3.07
CA ASN A 81 5.20 -5.01 -3.98
C ASN A 81 4.83 -4.69 -5.44
N GLY A 82 3.72 -5.22 -5.94
CA GLY A 82 3.24 -4.92 -7.29
C GLY A 82 2.89 -3.44 -7.47
N THR A 83 2.26 -2.82 -6.47
CA THR A 83 1.96 -1.38 -6.51
C THR A 83 3.23 -0.52 -6.42
N ILE A 84 4.25 -0.93 -5.66
CA ILE A 84 5.56 -0.24 -5.62
C ILE A 84 6.23 -0.28 -7.01
N GLU A 85 6.19 -1.41 -7.70
CA GLU A 85 6.72 -1.54 -9.07
C GLU A 85 5.98 -0.60 -10.05
N GLU A 86 4.63 -0.61 -10.02
CA GLU A 86 3.79 0.28 -10.84
C GLU A 86 4.06 1.77 -10.57
N GLY A 87 4.15 2.16 -9.30
CA GLY A 87 4.45 3.54 -8.91
C GLY A 87 5.85 3.96 -9.33
N THR A 88 6.84 3.06 -9.24
CA THR A 88 8.22 3.31 -9.67
C THR A 88 8.28 3.55 -11.18
N LEU A 89 7.53 2.77 -11.95
CA LEU A 89 7.42 2.95 -13.40
C LEU A 89 6.75 4.29 -13.73
N THR A 90 5.59 4.56 -13.12
CA THR A 90 4.84 5.81 -13.30
C THR A 90 5.70 7.03 -12.99
N LYS A 91 6.44 7.01 -11.88
CA LYS A 91 7.38 8.08 -11.50
C LYS A 91 8.46 8.30 -12.56
N LYS A 92 9.06 7.23 -13.09
CA LYS A 92 10.08 7.33 -14.15
C LYS A 92 9.51 7.94 -15.43
N GLN A 93 8.29 7.56 -15.82
CA GLN A 93 7.63 8.08 -17.01
C GLN A 93 7.32 9.57 -16.87
N LEU A 94 6.76 9.99 -15.73
CA LEU A 94 6.51 11.40 -15.43
C LEU A 94 7.79 12.24 -15.51
N SER A 95 8.88 11.77 -14.90
CA SER A 95 10.18 12.47 -14.93
C SER A 95 10.80 12.53 -16.34
N SER A 96 10.63 11.47 -17.15
CA SER A 96 11.08 11.48 -18.55
C SER A 96 10.29 12.48 -19.38
N LEU A 97 8.95 12.44 -19.27
CA LEU A 97 8.08 13.34 -20.01
C LEU A 97 8.37 14.80 -19.63
N GLU A 98 8.58 15.09 -18.35
CA GLU A 98 8.97 16.42 -17.88
C GLU A 98 10.25 16.94 -18.57
N LYS A 99 11.29 16.09 -18.66
CA LYS A 99 12.56 16.43 -19.32
C LYS A 99 12.37 16.63 -20.82
N ASP A 100 11.59 15.78 -21.47
CA ASP A 100 11.38 15.83 -22.91
C ASP A 100 10.63 17.11 -23.33
N ILE A 101 9.68 17.58 -22.51
CA ILE A 101 9.00 18.87 -22.71
C ILE A 101 10.00 20.03 -22.59
N ARG A 102 10.80 20.03 -21.51
CA ARG A 102 11.77 21.11 -21.24
C ARG A 102 12.80 21.24 -22.37
N ASN A 103 13.13 20.11 -23.00
CA ASN A 103 14.08 20.06 -24.11
C ASN A 103 13.43 20.25 -25.50
N GLY A 104 12.09 20.33 -25.58
CA GLY A 104 11.37 20.57 -26.82
C GLY A 104 11.34 19.38 -27.78
N PHE A 105 11.45 18.15 -27.29
CA PHE A 105 11.47 16.93 -28.11
C PHE A 105 10.09 16.52 -28.65
N PHE A 106 9.00 17.04 -28.07
CA PHE A 106 7.62 16.76 -28.51
C PHE A 106 6.95 18.00 -29.11
N SER A 107 6.08 17.77 -30.09
CA SER A 107 5.09 18.77 -30.49
C SER A 107 4.07 19.00 -29.36
N GLU A 108 3.30 20.09 -29.46
CA GLU A 108 2.29 20.42 -28.44
C GLU A 108 1.17 19.38 -28.39
N GLU A 109 0.80 18.81 -29.54
CA GLU A 109 -0.26 17.79 -29.65
C GLU A 109 0.18 16.41 -29.13
N GLU A 110 1.38 15.94 -29.52
CA GLU A 110 1.94 14.70 -28.96
C GLU A 110 2.07 14.80 -27.44
N TYR A 111 2.44 15.97 -26.95
CA TYR A 111 2.58 16.22 -25.53
C TYR A 111 1.26 16.13 -24.75
N GLU A 112 0.18 16.77 -25.23
CA GLU A 112 -1.11 16.73 -24.57
C GLU A 112 -1.64 15.29 -24.46
N GLU A 113 -1.40 14.47 -25.48
CA GLU A 113 -1.78 13.05 -25.50
C GLU A 113 -1.00 12.23 -24.47
N TYR A 114 0.34 12.34 -24.44
CA TYR A 114 1.17 11.64 -23.45
C TYR A 114 0.90 12.12 -22.03
N ALA A 115 0.72 13.42 -21.81
CA ALA A 115 0.42 13.97 -20.48
C ALA A 115 -0.91 13.46 -19.93
N ALA A 116 -1.94 13.27 -20.78
CA ALA A 116 -3.21 12.70 -20.37
C ALA A 116 -3.10 11.22 -19.98
N ILE A 117 -2.30 10.44 -20.71
CA ILE A 117 -2.05 9.02 -20.40
C ILE A 117 -1.34 8.90 -19.04
N GLU A 118 -0.25 9.65 -18.87
CA GLU A 118 0.54 9.61 -17.62
C GLU A 118 -0.24 10.18 -16.44
N ASP A 119 -1.12 11.16 -16.66
CA ASP A 119 -2.05 11.63 -15.63
C ASP A 119 -3.00 10.51 -15.17
N SER A 120 -3.61 9.80 -16.13
CA SER A 120 -4.49 8.68 -15.83
C SER A 120 -3.74 7.60 -15.02
N ALA A 121 -2.51 7.26 -15.41
CA ALA A 121 -1.66 6.32 -14.70
C ALA A 121 -1.35 6.78 -13.26
N ALA A 122 -0.97 8.05 -13.07
CA ALA A 122 -0.70 8.61 -11.76
C ALA A 122 -1.94 8.61 -10.84
N VAL A 123 -3.11 8.95 -11.38
CA VAL A 123 -4.38 8.91 -10.64
C VAL A 123 -4.74 7.47 -10.24
N MET A 124 -4.61 6.50 -11.15
CA MET A 124 -4.87 5.10 -10.86
C MET A 124 -3.92 4.55 -9.79
N PHE A 125 -2.63 4.88 -9.88
CA PHE A 125 -1.64 4.53 -8.85
C PHE A 125 -2.00 5.13 -7.49
N ILE A 126 -2.25 6.45 -7.43
CA ILE A 126 -2.58 7.14 -6.16
C ILE A 126 -3.83 6.53 -5.53
N SER A 127 -4.86 6.24 -6.32
CA SER A 127 -6.09 5.62 -5.83
C SER A 127 -5.81 4.24 -5.24
N SER A 128 -5.07 3.39 -5.98
CA SER A 128 -4.73 2.03 -5.55
C SER A 128 -3.87 2.02 -4.31
N ALA A 129 -2.85 2.88 -4.25
CA ALA A 129 -1.98 3.06 -3.09
C ALA A 129 -2.79 3.55 -1.87
N SER A 130 -3.69 4.51 -2.05
CA SER A 130 -4.53 5.02 -0.96
C SER A 130 -5.48 3.95 -0.39
N GLU A 131 -6.08 3.12 -1.24
CA GLU A 131 -6.93 2.01 -0.77
C GLU A 131 -6.12 0.96 -0.01
N LEU A 132 -4.94 0.59 -0.52
CA LEU A 132 -4.05 -0.37 0.14
C LEU A 132 -3.59 0.14 1.51
N LEU A 133 -3.16 1.40 1.59
CA LEU A 133 -2.78 2.03 2.86
C LEU A 133 -3.94 2.06 3.85
N GLY A 134 -5.14 2.43 3.40
CA GLY A 134 -6.34 2.45 4.26
C GLY A 134 -6.78 1.05 4.71
N LEU A 135 -6.60 0.02 3.89
CA LEU A 135 -6.81 -1.37 4.29
C LEU A 135 -5.74 -1.83 5.30
N TYR A 136 -4.47 -1.53 5.03
CA TYR A 136 -3.37 -1.88 5.92
C TYR A 136 -3.55 -1.25 7.30
N GLN A 137 -3.76 0.07 7.36
CA GLN A 137 -3.94 0.83 8.60
C GLN A 137 -5.11 0.32 9.46
N ARG A 138 -6.23 -0.04 8.82
CA ARG A 138 -7.37 -0.62 9.54
C ARG A 138 -7.02 -1.99 10.11
N ASN A 139 -6.44 -2.88 9.30
CA ASN A 139 -6.18 -4.24 9.73
C ASN A 139 -5.02 -4.35 10.72
N ILE A 140 -4.00 -3.47 10.64
CA ILE A 140 -2.91 -3.44 11.63
C ILE A 140 -3.42 -2.99 12.99
N SER A 141 -4.31 -1.99 13.04
CA SER A 141 -4.95 -1.56 14.30
C SER A 141 -5.80 -2.69 14.93
N THR A 142 -6.55 -3.43 14.12
CA THR A 142 -7.28 -4.62 14.60
C THR A 142 -6.33 -5.70 15.09
N LEU A 143 -5.22 -5.95 14.38
CA LEU A 143 -4.22 -6.92 14.81
C LEU A 143 -3.58 -6.52 16.14
N GLU A 144 -3.21 -5.25 16.33
CA GLU A 144 -2.64 -4.72 17.57
C GLU A 144 -3.61 -4.86 18.76
N THR A 145 -4.92 -4.77 18.50
CA THR A 145 -5.96 -4.93 19.52
C THR A 145 -6.18 -6.41 19.88
N THR A 146 -6.15 -7.29 18.89
CA THR A 146 -6.51 -8.71 19.06
C THR A 146 -5.32 -9.59 19.45
N LYS A 147 -4.09 -9.23 19.06
CA LYS A 147 -2.86 -9.99 19.34
C LYS A 147 -2.63 -10.24 20.84
N PRO A 148 -2.73 -9.26 21.76
CA PRO A 148 -2.51 -9.51 23.19
C PRO A 148 -3.53 -10.50 23.78
N ILE A 149 -4.75 -10.51 23.24
CA ILE A 149 -5.79 -11.44 23.65
C ILE A 149 -5.44 -12.86 23.20
N ALA A 150 -5.05 -13.01 21.94
CA ALA A 150 -4.56 -14.26 21.37
C ALA A 150 -3.36 -14.83 22.18
N ASP A 151 -2.38 -13.99 22.52
CA ASP A 151 -1.22 -14.37 23.35
C ASP A 151 -1.63 -14.81 24.76
N SER A 152 -2.54 -14.07 25.40
CA SER A 152 -3.08 -14.40 26.73
C SER A 152 -3.80 -15.75 26.74
N LEU A 153 -4.59 -16.02 25.69
CA LEU A 153 -5.30 -17.30 25.53
C LEU A 153 -4.33 -18.47 25.44
N VAL A 154 -3.31 -18.39 24.58
CA VAL A 154 -2.26 -19.43 24.51
C VAL A 154 -1.59 -19.61 25.86
N GLY A 155 -1.20 -18.53 26.53
CA GLY A 155 -0.58 -18.60 27.86
C GLY A 155 -1.48 -19.28 28.90
N SER A 156 -2.79 -19.05 28.85
CA SER A 156 -3.76 -19.67 29.74
C SER A 156 -3.91 -21.18 29.49
N LEU A 157 -3.94 -21.59 28.22
CA LEU A 157 -4.09 -22.98 27.80
C LEU A 157 -2.85 -23.79 28.14
N VAL A 158 -1.66 -23.23 27.90
CA VAL A 158 -0.39 -23.85 28.30
C VAL A 158 -0.30 -24.02 29.82
N ARG A 159 -0.71 -23.00 30.61
CA ARG A 159 -0.75 -23.10 32.08
C ARG A 159 -1.72 -24.17 32.59
N ARG A 160 -2.79 -24.44 31.85
CA ARG A 160 -3.75 -25.52 32.14
C ARG A 160 -3.24 -26.92 31.74
N GLY A 161 -2.05 -27.02 31.15
CA GLY A 161 -1.39 -28.28 30.81
C GLY A 161 -1.74 -28.81 29.42
N TYR A 162 -2.46 -28.04 28.60
CA TYR A 162 -2.72 -28.39 27.21
C TYR A 162 -1.44 -28.21 26.37
N ARG A 163 -1.08 -29.21 25.56
CA ARG A 163 0.12 -29.25 24.71
C ARG A 163 -0.25 -29.55 23.26
#